data_AF-A0A8T0GTW7-F1
#
_entry.id   AF-A0A8T0GTW7-F1
#
_cell.length_a   1.000
_cell.length_b   1.000
_cell.length_c   1.000
_cell.angle_alpha   90.00
_cell.angle_beta   90.00
_cell.angle_gamma   90.00
#
_symmetry.space_group_name_H-M   'P 1'
#
loop_
_entity.id
_entity.type
_entity.pdbx_description
1 polymer ?
#
loop_
_entity_poly.entity_id
_entity_poly.type
_entity_poly.pdbx_seq_one_letter_code
_entity_poly.pdbx_strand_id
1 'polypeptide(L)'
;MPERVETHVSPVVAARVHRIPCRPAPPQPPPPPSRFPALDWQRISFGLPRRKIILLGLSVVGIAGIYVLVKNGKLTFSDLPDFPDMPDLPTLRLPNLPSLRLPNLPSWRQLFVRKLQPAESEEEPEKPAALDLAQCKFGYQDVFDVESAITGFGSYDWEQTHTPATQTAVTISLILNAGAVSTGKQSMDEFGLSLFGRNKRDGDAENPVAPKHFAGGAACGSGVAVASNAIDFALAIDTMGGVRIPAAFCGIYGFRASHGVISTAGIIPVAPSLDVVGVLARDPYILHTVAKVLLQQPELEWGLPSAVLVADDCFGMSTISSVRTADLLSRAVTDTLGLSLVKHVNLGTHLASNVPTLRNFLMEEERLLKQDTSRYTTYDGLRDAMLLILRGEFKEKHRKWFKEVDPELPPDVDVRVKFAMAPHLDGLHRMALKVKDETRAVINELLLMDALLVLPSTPSLPPIKTAKGKELEIFESRALSMLSIATMAGCCQVSSAITVFHDINAVIKY
;
A
#
# COMPACT_ATOMS: atom_id res chain seq x y z
N MET A 1 62.21 -22.55 7.19
CA MET A 1 62.34 -22.66 8.66
C MET A 1 63.36 -21.62 9.08
N PRO A 2 63.14 -20.80 10.12
CA PRO A 2 62.12 -20.81 11.19
C PRO A 2 60.95 -19.85 10.81
N GLU A 3 59.97 -19.40 11.61
CA GLU A 3 59.71 -19.38 13.05
C GLU A 3 58.21 -19.13 13.26
N ARG A 4 57.61 -19.74 14.30
CA ARG A 4 56.22 -19.49 14.74
C ARG A 4 56.14 -18.11 15.40
N VAL A 5 55.07 -17.35 15.12
CA VAL A 5 54.61 -16.28 16.01
C VAL A 5 53.16 -16.52 16.36
N GLU A 6 52.94 -16.63 17.67
CA GLU A 6 51.70 -16.89 18.35
C GLU A 6 50.74 -15.70 18.32
N THR A 7 49.47 -16.06 18.41
CA THR A 7 48.30 -15.23 18.67
C THR A 7 48.44 -14.37 19.93
N HIS A 8 48.14 -13.07 19.81
CA HIS A 8 47.74 -12.24 20.94
C HIS A 8 46.41 -11.55 20.67
N VAL A 9 45.43 -11.91 21.50
CA VAL A 9 44.13 -11.24 21.67
C VAL A 9 44.28 -10.17 22.76
N SER A 10 43.83 -8.95 22.49
CA SER A 10 43.40 -7.94 23.48
C SER A 10 42.98 -6.63 22.78
N PRO A 11 42.27 -5.70 23.43
CA PRO A 11 40.93 -5.86 23.99
C PRO A 11 40.00 -4.70 23.54
N VAL A 12 38.75 -4.79 23.95
CA VAL A 12 37.73 -3.72 23.93
C VAL A 12 38.31 -2.39 24.42
N VAL A 13 38.22 -1.35 23.60
CA VAL A 13 38.45 0.05 24.01
C VAL A 13 37.13 0.82 23.91
N ALA A 14 36.65 1.22 25.08
CA ALA A 14 35.59 2.20 25.28
C ALA A 14 36.10 3.63 25.06
N ALA A 15 35.14 4.57 24.97
CA ALA A 15 35.24 6.05 24.94
C ALA A 15 35.01 6.66 23.53
N ARG A 16 34.28 7.76 23.34
CA ARG A 16 34.08 8.93 24.22
C ARG A 16 32.69 9.56 24.05
N VAL A 17 32.08 9.91 25.18
CA VAL A 17 31.07 10.97 25.27
C VAL A 17 31.83 12.31 25.35
N HIS A 18 31.64 13.19 24.37
CA HIS A 18 32.08 14.59 24.47
C HIS A 18 30.93 15.46 24.98
N ARG A 19 31.06 15.96 26.21
CA ARG A 19 30.31 17.10 26.72
C ARG A 19 30.84 18.37 26.03
N ILE A 20 29.97 19.08 25.33
CA ILE A 20 30.24 20.41 24.76
C ILE A 20 29.68 21.46 25.74
N PRO A 21 30.42 22.54 26.06
CA PRO A 21 30.01 23.54 27.06
C PRO A 21 28.89 24.45 26.55
N CYS A 22 28.01 24.86 27.48
CA CYS A 22 26.92 25.80 27.26
C CYS A 22 27.40 27.13 26.66
N ARG A 23 26.81 27.55 25.54
CA ARG A 23 26.90 28.92 25.01
C ARG A 23 25.77 29.78 25.60
N PRO A 24 25.98 31.09 25.80
CA PRO A 24 24.95 32.00 26.30
C PRO A 24 23.83 32.21 25.26
N ALA A 25 22.62 32.44 25.77
CA ALA A 25 21.38 32.56 25.00
C ALA A 25 21.41 33.74 23.99
N PRO A 26 20.83 33.57 22.79
CA PRO A 26 20.66 34.67 21.84
C PRO A 26 19.56 35.65 22.30
N PRO A 27 19.63 36.94 21.90
CA PRO A 27 18.66 37.95 22.29
C PRO A 27 17.27 37.67 21.68
N GLN A 28 16.21 37.98 22.44
CA GLN A 28 14.84 37.72 22.04
C GLN A 28 14.40 38.52 20.80
N PRO A 29 13.59 37.94 19.90
CA PRO A 29 13.01 38.65 18.77
C PRO A 29 11.92 39.64 19.22
N PRO A 30 11.70 40.75 18.48
CA PRO A 30 10.70 41.75 18.82
C PRO A 30 9.26 41.17 18.69
N PRO A 31 8.29 41.71 19.46
CA PRO A 31 6.91 41.22 19.43
C PRO A 31 6.25 41.48 18.07
N PRO A 32 5.33 40.61 17.63
CA PRO A 32 4.69 40.72 16.32
C PRO A 32 3.76 41.95 16.25
N PRO A 33 3.67 42.62 15.08
CA PRO A 33 2.78 43.75 14.90
C PRO A 33 1.30 43.31 14.92
N SER A 34 0.49 44.13 15.58
CA SER A 34 -0.95 44.03 15.71
C SER A 34 -1.68 44.23 14.37
N ARG A 35 -2.63 43.33 14.08
CA ARG A 35 -3.81 43.47 13.18
C ARG A 35 -3.55 43.96 11.74
N PHE A 36 -3.79 43.07 10.77
CA PHE A 36 -4.26 43.40 9.43
C PHE A 36 -5.37 42.42 8.99
N PRO A 37 -6.28 42.83 8.08
CA PRO A 37 -7.70 42.50 8.12
C PRO A 37 -8.06 41.13 7.55
N ALA A 38 -9.23 40.63 7.97
CA ALA A 38 -9.88 39.44 7.47
C ALA A 38 -9.99 39.46 5.93
N LEU A 39 -9.33 38.50 5.28
CA LEU A 39 -9.54 38.19 3.87
C LEU A 39 -10.79 37.31 3.75
N ASP A 40 -11.82 37.94 3.17
CA ASP A 40 -13.13 37.39 2.87
C ASP A 40 -13.00 36.33 1.76
N TRP A 41 -13.05 35.05 2.12
CA TRP A 41 -13.08 33.97 1.14
C TRP A 41 -14.49 33.91 0.52
N GLN A 42 -14.70 34.67 -0.56
CA GLN A 42 -15.85 34.47 -1.43
C GLN A 42 -15.84 33.03 -1.95
N ARG A 43 -16.86 32.29 -1.53
CA ARG A 43 -17.14 30.90 -1.86
C ARG A 43 -17.54 30.79 -3.34
N ILE A 44 -16.55 30.69 -4.23
CA ILE A 44 -16.81 30.37 -5.65
C ILE A 44 -17.26 28.91 -5.72
N SER A 45 -18.58 28.73 -5.85
CA SER A 45 -19.22 27.42 -5.94
C SER A 45 -19.16 26.94 -7.39
N PHE A 46 -18.19 26.10 -7.74
CA PHE A 46 -18.26 25.32 -8.97
C PHE A 46 -19.12 24.08 -8.70
N GLY A 47 -20.32 24.05 -9.28
CA GLY A 47 -21.18 22.88 -9.30
C GLY A 47 -20.54 21.78 -10.16
N LEU A 48 -19.87 20.83 -9.51
CA LEU A 48 -19.44 19.57 -10.11
C LEU A 48 -20.33 18.43 -9.57
N PRO A 49 -20.87 17.56 -10.44
CA PRO A 49 -21.73 16.46 -10.00
C PRO A 49 -20.94 15.44 -9.17
N ARG A 50 -21.54 15.01 -8.06
CA ARG A 50 -21.03 14.03 -7.09
C ARG A 50 -20.82 12.68 -7.78
N ARG A 51 -19.58 12.18 -7.88
CA ARG A 51 -19.24 10.90 -8.54
C ARG A 51 -18.64 9.91 -7.54
N LYS A 52 -19.14 8.68 -7.52
CA LYS A 52 -18.73 7.55 -6.65
C LYS A 52 -18.38 6.36 -7.54
N ILE A 53 -17.20 5.77 -7.37
CA ILE A 53 -16.75 4.57 -8.12
C ILE A 53 -15.85 3.75 -7.18
N ILE A 54 -16.17 2.47 -6.97
CA ILE A 54 -15.39 1.53 -6.14
C ILE A 54 -14.94 0.32 -6.97
N LEU A 55 -13.62 0.12 -7.11
CA LEU A 55 -13.02 -1.12 -7.58
C LEU A 55 -12.78 -2.08 -6.39
N LEU A 56 -12.98 -3.38 -6.58
CA LEU A 56 -12.56 -4.42 -5.64
C LEU A 56 -11.43 -5.24 -6.27
N GLY A 57 -10.23 -5.14 -5.71
CA GLY A 57 -9.09 -6.01 -6.03
C GLY A 57 -9.07 -7.24 -5.14
N LEU A 58 -8.87 -8.41 -5.73
CA LEU A 58 -8.74 -9.68 -4.99
C LEU A 58 -7.28 -10.10 -4.92
N SER A 59 -6.73 -10.25 -3.73
CA SER A 59 -5.39 -10.81 -3.52
C SER A 59 -5.47 -12.22 -2.97
N VAL A 60 -4.42 -13.00 -3.19
CA VAL A 60 -4.30 -14.36 -2.68
C VAL A 60 -3.04 -14.47 -1.86
N VAL A 61 -3.18 -14.61 -0.54
CA VAL A 61 -2.09 -14.92 0.39
C VAL A 61 -2.59 -15.79 1.53
N GLY A 62 -1.76 -16.74 1.95
CA GLY A 62 -2.08 -17.68 3.02
C GLY A 62 -1.95 -17.09 4.41
N ILE A 63 -3.03 -17.17 5.20
CA ILE A 63 -3.15 -17.69 6.57
C ILE A 63 -4.66 -17.97 6.80
N ALA A 64 -4.96 -18.96 7.65
CA ALA A 64 -6.29 -19.48 7.96
C ALA A 64 -7.37 -18.40 8.20
N GLY A 65 -8.57 -18.66 7.64
CA GLY A 65 -9.65 -17.69 7.54
C GLY A 65 -10.31 -17.30 8.86
N ILE A 66 -11.03 -16.19 8.78
CA ILE A 66 -12.24 -15.96 9.56
C ILE A 66 -13.26 -15.34 8.58
N TYR A 67 -14.28 -16.11 8.23
CA TYR A 67 -15.54 -15.55 7.73
C TYR A 67 -16.17 -14.79 8.90
N VAL A 68 -16.23 -13.46 8.82
CA VAL A 68 -17.06 -12.68 9.76
C VAL A 68 -18.35 -12.31 9.04
N LEU A 69 -19.33 -13.20 9.18
CA LEU A 69 -20.73 -12.91 8.87
C LEU A 69 -21.26 -11.92 9.90
N VAL A 70 -21.40 -10.64 9.53
CA VAL A 70 -22.24 -9.70 10.27
C VAL A 70 -23.56 -9.56 9.54
N LYS A 71 -24.55 -10.36 9.92
CA LYS A 71 -25.95 -10.10 9.60
C LYS A 71 -26.61 -9.58 10.87
N ASN A 72 -27.04 -8.32 10.85
CA ASN A 72 -27.79 -7.67 11.94
C ASN A 72 -27.12 -7.63 13.32
N GLY A 73 -25.79 -7.45 13.39
CA GLY A 73 -25.11 -7.13 14.66
C GLY A 73 -25.18 -8.22 15.74
N LYS A 74 -25.45 -9.48 15.38
CA LYS A 74 -25.38 -10.63 16.32
C LYS A 74 -24.59 -11.78 15.70
N LEU A 75 -23.57 -12.23 16.42
CA LEU A 75 -22.86 -13.49 16.19
C LEU A 75 -23.70 -14.64 16.76
N THR A 76 -24.16 -15.57 15.92
CA THR A 76 -24.73 -16.84 16.39
C THR A 76 -24.02 -18.02 15.71
N PHE A 77 -23.37 -18.84 16.54
CA PHE A 77 -22.78 -20.13 16.17
C PHE A 77 -23.88 -21.20 16.15
N SER A 78 -24.67 -21.25 15.10
CA SER A 78 -25.55 -22.36 14.79
C SER A 78 -26.06 -22.13 13.39
N ASP A 79 -25.80 -23.08 12.50
CA ASP A 79 -26.33 -23.27 11.13
C ASP A 79 -25.20 -23.58 10.14
N LEU A 80 -24.51 -24.70 10.39
CA LEU A 80 -23.84 -25.45 9.33
C LEU A 80 -24.78 -26.61 8.95
N PRO A 81 -25.10 -26.83 7.67
CA PRO A 81 -25.92 -27.95 7.25
C PRO A 81 -25.17 -29.28 7.41
N ASP A 82 -25.92 -30.32 7.82
CA ASP A 82 -25.43 -31.68 8.05
C ASP A 82 -24.71 -32.25 6.83
N PHE A 83 -23.50 -32.79 7.06
CA PHE A 83 -22.76 -33.59 6.08
C PHE A 83 -23.33 -35.02 6.06
N PRO A 84 -23.56 -35.65 4.89
CA PRO A 84 -23.99 -37.03 4.82
C PRO A 84 -22.82 -38.00 5.09
N ASP A 85 -23.08 -38.93 6.02
CA ASP A 85 -22.47 -40.23 6.30
C ASP A 85 -21.05 -40.53 5.79
N MET A 86 -20.10 -40.60 6.73
CA MET A 86 -18.83 -41.33 6.61
C MET A 86 -18.81 -42.47 7.66
N PRO A 87 -18.33 -43.68 7.32
CA PRO A 87 -18.44 -44.84 8.19
C PRO A 87 -17.41 -44.83 9.34
N ASP A 88 -17.80 -45.50 10.42
CA ASP A 88 -17.22 -45.57 11.76
C ASP A 88 -15.68 -45.48 11.87
N LEU A 89 -15.22 -44.54 12.71
CA LEU A 89 -13.90 -44.57 13.33
C LEU A 89 -14.05 -44.51 14.87
N PRO A 90 -13.29 -45.32 15.62
CA PRO A 90 -13.59 -45.63 17.01
C PRO A 90 -13.25 -44.46 17.94
N THR A 91 -14.20 -44.11 18.80
CA THR A 91 -14.03 -43.19 19.92
C THR A 91 -12.90 -43.64 20.85
N LEU A 92 -11.76 -42.94 20.80
CA LEU A 92 -10.72 -43.01 21.82
C LEU A 92 -10.90 -41.83 22.78
N ARG A 93 -11.46 -42.07 23.97
CA ARG A 93 -11.38 -41.13 25.09
C ARG A 93 -9.99 -41.24 25.71
N LEU A 94 -9.31 -40.11 25.92
CA LEU A 94 -8.23 -40.03 26.90
C LEU A 94 -8.42 -38.82 27.84
N PRO A 95 -8.08 -38.98 29.14
CA PRO A 95 -8.43 -38.07 30.22
C PRO A 95 -7.31 -37.07 30.58
N ASN A 96 -7.68 -36.02 31.32
CA ASN A 96 -6.87 -35.15 32.19
C ASN A 96 -5.33 -35.20 32.06
N LEU A 97 -4.73 -34.09 31.61
CA LEU A 97 -3.32 -33.76 31.89
C LEU A 97 -3.16 -32.26 32.30
N PRO A 98 -2.19 -31.95 33.17
CA PRO A 98 -2.10 -30.73 33.97
C PRO A 98 -1.36 -29.58 33.27
N SER A 99 -1.45 -28.39 33.88
CA SER A 99 -0.78 -27.14 33.51
C SER A 99 0.68 -27.30 33.06
N LEU A 100 0.92 -27.14 31.76
CA LEU A 100 2.26 -27.08 31.17
C LEU A 100 2.74 -25.63 31.12
N ARG A 101 3.78 -25.30 31.92
CA ARG A 101 4.57 -24.07 31.73
C ARG A 101 5.36 -24.21 30.43
N LEU A 102 5.18 -23.27 29.50
CA LEU A 102 6.01 -23.17 28.29
C LEU A 102 7.40 -22.62 28.68
N PRO A 103 8.52 -23.29 28.34
CA PRO A 103 9.85 -22.76 28.54
C PRO A 103 10.25 -21.80 27.42
N ASN A 104 10.81 -20.65 27.81
CA ASN A 104 11.72 -19.76 27.05
C ASN A 104 11.40 -19.51 25.57
N LEU A 105 10.63 -18.45 25.29
CA LEU A 105 10.62 -17.79 23.98
C LEU A 105 11.88 -16.91 23.81
N PRO A 106 12.63 -17.02 22.70
CA PRO A 106 13.79 -16.16 22.42
C PRO A 106 13.37 -14.72 22.07
N SER A 107 14.26 -13.77 22.37
CA SER A 107 14.07 -12.32 22.44
C SER A 107 14.08 -11.59 21.08
N TRP A 108 13.08 -11.78 20.22
CA TRP A 108 12.95 -11.04 18.95
C TRP A 108 12.27 -9.65 19.07
N ARG A 109 12.26 -9.03 20.27
CA ARG A 109 11.78 -7.65 20.48
C ARG A 109 12.80 -6.58 20.04
N GLN A 110 13.25 -6.62 18.80
CA GLN A 110 13.89 -5.46 18.16
C GLN A 110 13.07 -5.02 16.95
N LEU A 111 11.86 -4.53 17.23
CA LEU A 111 11.17 -3.61 16.33
C LEU A 111 11.91 -2.27 16.44
N PHE A 112 12.53 -1.81 15.35
CA PHE A 112 13.10 -0.46 15.25
C PHE A 112 11.96 0.56 15.20
N VAL A 113 11.39 0.88 16.36
CA VAL A 113 10.48 2.01 16.56
C VAL A 113 11.33 3.17 17.10
N ARG A 114 11.58 4.19 16.28
CA ARG A 114 12.10 5.46 16.78
C ARG A 114 10.97 6.14 17.54
N LYS A 115 10.88 5.89 18.85
CA LYS A 115 9.88 6.50 19.74
C LYS A 115 10.04 8.02 19.70
N LEU A 116 9.03 8.73 19.17
CA LEU A 116 8.80 10.12 19.51
C LEU A 116 8.26 10.16 20.94
N GLN A 117 8.83 11.02 21.79
CA GLN A 117 8.37 11.19 23.16
C GLN A 117 6.99 11.88 23.15
N PRO A 118 5.99 11.37 23.89
CA PRO A 118 4.73 12.07 24.05
C PRO A 118 4.95 13.35 24.86
N ALA A 119 4.33 14.45 24.43
CA ALA A 119 4.21 15.66 25.25
C ALA A 119 3.22 15.39 26.38
N GLU A 120 3.64 15.57 27.62
CA GLU A 120 2.78 15.53 28.79
C GLU A 120 2.07 16.89 28.93
N SER A 121 0.75 16.90 28.85
CA SER A 121 -0.08 18.01 29.31
C SER A 121 -1.19 17.46 30.21
N GLU A 122 -1.13 17.80 31.50
CA GLU A 122 -2.17 17.56 32.50
C GLU A 122 -3.21 18.69 32.43
N GLU A 123 -4.32 18.45 31.74
CA GLU A 123 -5.59 19.14 31.95
C GLU A 123 -6.71 18.17 31.51
N GLU A 124 -7.59 17.76 32.44
CA GLU A 124 -8.73 16.89 32.12
C GLU A 124 -9.80 17.69 31.35
N PRO A 125 -10.13 17.35 30.08
CA PRO A 125 -11.20 18.03 29.39
C PRO A 125 -12.54 17.29 29.59
N GLU A 126 -13.62 18.06 29.49
CA GLU A 126 -14.99 17.57 29.41
C GLU A 126 -15.12 16.37 28.47
N LYS A 127 -15.93 15.39 28.89
CA LYS A 127 -16.11 14.09 28.22
C LYS A 127 -16.33 14.26 26.70
N PRO A 128 -15.32 13.99 25.85
CA PRO A 128 -15.46 14.21 24.42
C PRO A 128 -16.54 13.29 23.86
N ALA A 129 -17.20 13.73 22.79
CA ALA A 129 -17.91 12.80 21.91
C ALA A 129 -16.98 11.60 21.59
N ALA A 130 -17.51 10.38 21.58
CA ALA A 130 -16.70 9.18 21.36
C ALA A 130 -15.87 9.35 20.08
N LEU A 131 -14.54 9.42 20.22
CA LEU A 131 -13.63 9.60 19.10
C LEU A 131 -13.62 8.30 18.27
N ASP A 132 -13.82 8.44 16.95
CA ASP A 132 -14.03 7.31 16.01
C ASP A 132 -12.90 6.26 16.04
N LEU A 133 -11.68 6.67 16.36
CA LEU A 133 -10.48 5.83 16.38
C LEU A 133 -9.82 5.79 17.76
N ALA A 134 -10.57 6.07 18.83
CA ALA A 134 -10.06 5.98 20.19
C ALA A 134 -9.34 4.64 20.45
N GLN A 135 -8.12 4.72 20.98
CA GLN A 135 -7.27 3.56 21.32
C GLN A 135 -6.69 2.76 20.15
N CYS A 136 -7.00 3.10 18.88
CA CYS A 136 -6.33 2.47 17.75
C CYS A 136 -4.88 2.96 17.64
N LYS A 137 -3.95 2.03 17.42
CA LYS A 137 -2.55 2.30 17.11
C LYS A 137 -2.35 2.35 15.61
N PHE A 138 -1.66 3.38 15.13
CA PHE A 138 -1.36 3.49 13.70
C PHE A 138 0.09 3.82 13.40
N GLY A 139 0.57 3.28 12.28
CA GLY A 139 1.83 3.69 11.66
C GLY A 139 1.59 4.49 10.39
N TYR A 140 2.64 5.10 9.85
CA TYR A 140 2.57 5.78 8.55
C TYR A 140 3.86 5.55 7.76
N GLN A 141 3.74 5.37 6.46
CA GLN A 141 4.87 5.21 5.57
C GLN A 141 5.82 6.42 5.64
N ASP A 142 7.11 6.23 5.40
CA ASP A 142 8.13 7.28 5.42
C ASP A 142 8.06 8.30 4.25
N VAL A 143 6.87 8.79 3.95
CA VAL A 143 6.60 9.87 2.99
C VAL A 143 5.72 10.97 3.57
N PHE A 144 5.10 10.74 4.73
CA PHE A 144 4.24 11.71 5.40
C PHE A 144 5.08 12.58 6.34
N ASP A 145 4.93 13.89 6.18
CA ASP A 145 5.51 14.87 7.06
C ASP A 145 4.87 14.80 8.45
N VAL A 146 5.72 14.88 9.46
CA VAL A 146 5.33 15.09 10.86
C VAL A 146 6.17 16.24 11.37
N GLU A 147 5.52 17.23 11.96
CA GLU A 147 6.18 18.44 12.46
C GLU A 147 7.40 18.08 13.34
N SER A 148 8.51 18.77 13.10
CA SER A 148 9.79 18.57 13.78
C SER A 148 10.46 17.20 13.56
N ALA A 149 9.94 16.37 12.64
CA ALA A 149 10.59 15.15 12.20
C ALA A 149 11.09 15.28 10.74
N ILE A 150 12.21 14.63 10.42
CA ILE A 150 12.68 14.54 9.03
C ILE A 150 11.89 13.43 8.33
N THR A 151 11.29 13.72 7.19
CA THR A 151 10.68 12.73 6.30
C THR A 151 11.75 12.15 5.38
N GLY A 152 11.93 10.83 5.41
CA GLY A 152 13.13 10.17 4.92
C GLY A 152 13.02 9.58 3.54
N PHE A 153 11.80 9.41 3.01
CA PHE A 153 11.54 8.84 1.70
C PHE A 153 12.17 7.44 1.50
N GLY A 154 12.35 6.71 2.60
CA GLY A 154 13.05 5.42 2.62
C GLY A 154 14.57 5.49 2.47
N SER A 155 15.17 6.66 2.23
CA SER A 155 16.59 6.79 1.87
C SER A 155 17.41 7.45 2.97
N TYR A 156 18.57 6.86 3.27
CA TYR A 156 19.51 7.43 4.24
C TYR A 156 20.07 8.78 3.77
N ASP A 157 20.53 8.87 2.52
CA ASP A 157 21.11 10.10 1.95
C ASP A 157 20.08 11.23 1.88
N TRP A 158 18.81 10.89 1.63
CA TRP A 158 17.72 11.86 1.68
C TRP A 158 17.55 12.44 3.09
N GLU A 159 17.52 11.61 4.12
CA GLU A 159 17.43 12.05 5.52
C GLU A 159 18.60 12.95 5.95
N GLN A 160 19.81 12.69 5.47
CA GLN A 160 20.99 13.51 5.82
C GLN A 160 20.97 14.91 5.20
N THR A 161 20.18 15.11 4.14
CA THR A 161 20.18 16.35 3.35
C THR A 161 18.92 17.18 3.52
N HIS A 162 17.89 16.66 4.20
CA HIS A 162 16.63 17.34 4.44
C HIS A 162 16.48 17.79 5.89
N THR A 163 15.85 18.94 6.09
CA THR A 163 15.53 19.47 7.41
C THR A 163 14.21 18.89 7.93
N PRO A 164 13.98 18.92 9.26
CA PRO A 164 12.68 18.55 9.82
C PRO A 164 11.52 19.31 9.18
N ALA A 165 10.39 18.63 9.00
CA ALA A 165 9.18 19.23 8.45
C ALA A 165 8.63 20.31 9.40
N THR A 166 8.10 21.39 8.82
CA THR A 166 7.53 22.52 9.57
C THR A 166 6.06 22.29 9.94
N GLN A 167 5.40 21.31 9.33
CA GLN A 167 3.98 20.99 9.55
C GLN A 167 3.78 19.48 9.44
N THR A 168 2.74 19.00 10.11
CA THR A 168 2.27 17.62 10.00
C THR A 168 1.35 17.47 8.80
N ALA A 169 1.47 16.36 8.06
CA ALA A 169 0.62 16.05 6.92
C ALA A 169 -0.86 16.04 7.31
N VAL A 170 -1.72 16.56 6.42
CA VAL A 170 -3.16 16.74 6.71
C VAL A 170 -3.81 15.43 7.13
N THR A 171 -3.47 14.32 6.48
CA THR A 171 -4.02 13.00 6.80
C THR A 171 -3.57 12.49 8.16
N ILE A 172 -2.34 12.77 8.58
CA ILE A 172 -1.84 12.40 9.91
C ILE A 172 -2.58 13.20 10.97
N SER A 173 -2.75 14.52 10.77
CA SER A 173 -3.52 15.37 11.67
C SER A 173 -4.97 14.93 11.81
N LEU A 174 -5.65 14.56 10.72
CA LEU A 174 -7.03 14.04 10.76
C LEU A 174 -7.14 12.78 11.63
N ILE A 175 -6.18 11.85 11.50
CA ILE A 175 -6.17 10.59 12.24
C ILE A 175 -5.86 10.81 13.73
N LEU A 176 -4.90 11.69 14.05
CA LEU A 176 -4.61 12.07 15.43
C LEU A 176 -5.83 12.74 16.09
N ASN A 177 -6.49 13.65 15.39
CA ASN A 177 -7.69 14.32 15.87
C ASN A 177 -8.88 13.37 16.06
N ALA A 178 -8.91 12.24 15.33
CA ALA A 178 -9.88 11.16 15.51
C ALA A 178 -9.54 10.22 16.68
N GLY A 179 -8.50 10.50 17.46
CA GLY A 179 -8.17 9.79 18.71
C GLY A 179 -7.20 8.61 18.58
N ALA A 180 -6.64 8.38 17.39
CA ALA A 180 -5.66 7.32 17.18
C ALA A 180 -4.27 7.70 17.72
N VAL A 181 -3.50 6.71 18.17
CA VAL A 181 -2.14 6.89 18.71
C VAL A 181 -1.11 6.44 17.68
N SER A 182 -0.21 7.35 17.30
CA SER A 182 0.85 7.01 16.36
C SER A 182 1.94 6.16 17.02
N THR A 183 2.33 5.06 16.38
CA THR A 183 3.54 4.30 16.72
C THR A 183 4.76 4.75 15.92
N GLY A 184 4.59 5.74 15.05
CA GLY A 184 5.65 6.33 14.25
C GLY A 184 5.75 5.81 12.82
N LYS A 185 6.77 6.36 12.16
CA LYS A 185 7.16 6.11 10.78
C LYS A 185 7.49 4.63 10.53
N GLN A 186 7.04 4.11 9.39
CA GLN A 186 7.26 2.74 8.93
C GLN A 186 8.21 2.70 7.72
N SER A 187 9.00 1.64 7.64
CA SER A 187 9.93 1.42 6.52
C SER A 187 9.19 1.31 5.17
N MET A 188 9.89 1.69 4.11
CA MET A 188 9.39 1.65 2.74
C MET A 188 10.49 1.35 1.73
N ASP A 189 10.12 0.96 0.52
CA ASP A 189 11.06 0.94 -0.61
C ASP A 189 11.58 2.36 -0.91
N GLU A 190 12.87 2.49 -1.17
CA GLU A 190 13.50 3.80 -1.44
C GLU A 190 12.78 4.55 -2.57
N PHE A 191 12.42 5.80 -2.29
CA PHE A 191 11.70 6.70 -3.19
C PHE A 191 10.33 6.20 -3.69
N GLY A 192 9.80 5.11 -3.10
CA GLY A 192 8.57 4.47 -3.57
C GLY A 192 8.73 3.77 -4.93
N LEU A 193 9.96 3.45 -5.34
CA LEU A 193 10.28 2.94 -6.67
C LEU A 193 10.54 1.43 -6.70
N SER A 194 10.05 0.66 -5.74
CA SER A 194 10.08 -0.81 -5.81
C SER A 194 8.76 -1.41 -5.34
N LEU A 195 8.61 -2.72 -5.54
CA LEU A 195 7.41 -3.50 -5.20
C LEU A 195 7.69 -4.61 -4.18
N PHE A 196 8.93 -4.76 -3.72
CA PHE A 196 9.38 -5.97 -3.02
C PHE A 196 9.60 -5.77 -1.52
N GLY A 197 9.64 -4.52 -1.03
CA GLY A 197 9.87 -4.24 0.39
C GLY A 197 11.31 -4.44 0.82
N ARG A 198 12.25 -4.09 -0.06
CA ARG A 198 13.70 -4.14 0.17
C ARG A 198 14.22 -2.74 0.42
N ASN A 199 14.99 -2.57 1.48
CA ASN A 199 15.53 -1.29 1.84
C ASN A 199 16.93 -1.47 2.45
N LYS A 200 17.93 -0.74 1.94
CA LYS A 200 19.32 -0.84 2.43
C LYS A 200 19.48 -0.23 3.82
N ARG A 201 18.74 0.85 4.12
CA ARG A 201 18.76 1.58 5.40
C ARG A 201 18.14 0.75 6.52
N ASP A 202 16.96 0.19 6.30
CA ASP A 202 16.15 -0.46 7.33
C ASP A 202 16.28 -2.01 7.34
N GLY A 203 16.82 -2.57 6.27
CA GLY A 203 16.77 -4.01 5.99
C GLY A 203 15.45 -4.44 5.34
N ASP A 204 15.44 -5.67 4.83
CA ASP A 204 14.26 -6.24 4.17
C ASP A 204 13.18 -6.58 5.21
N ALA A 205 11.94 -6.14 4.97
CA ALA A 205 10.82 -6.44 5.84
C ALA A 205 10.46 -7.94 5.76
N GLU A 206 10.36 -8.60 6.92
CA GLU A 206 9.99 -10.02 6.97
C GLU A 206 8.49 -10.20 6.88
N ASN A 207 8.03 -10.90 5.82
CA ASN A 207 6.62 -11.21 5.64
C ASN A 207 6.15 -12.18 6.75
N PRO A 208 5.26 -11.75 7.66
CA PRO A 208 4.90 -12.55 8.83
C PRO A 208 4.04 -13.77 8.49
N VAL A 209 3.36 -13.74 7.34
CA VAL A 209 2.48 -14.84 6.91
C VAL A 209 3.16 -15.79 5.93
N ALA A 210 4.26 -15.34 5.31
CA ALA A 210 5.07 -16.13 4.40
C ALA A 210 6.58 -15.76 4.48
N PRO A 211 7.31 -16.16 5.54
CA PRO A 211 8.67 -15.67 5.83
C PRO A 211 9.73 -15.81 4.72
N LYS A 212 9.55 -16.81 3.85
CA LYS A 212 10.41 -17.08 2.67
C LYS A 212 10.14 -16.16 1.48
N HIS A 213 9.07 -15.37 1.53
CA HIS A 213 8.62 -14.51 0.44
C HIS A 213 8.77 -13.03 0.82
N PHE A 214 8.74 -12.17 -0.20
CA PHE A 214 8.74 -10.73 -0.01
C PHE A 214 7.50 -10.27 0.75
N ALA A 215 7.63 -9.20 1.54
CA ALA A 215 6.52 -8.54 2.22
C ALA A 215 5.74 -7.59 1.28
N GLY A 216 6.36 -7.20 0.16
CA GLY A 216 5.75 -6.32 -0.82
C GLY A 216 5.95 -4.85 -0.47
N GLY A 217 5.88 -3.98 -1.47
CA GLY A 217 6.15 -2.56 -1.30
C GLY A 217 5.33 -1.66 -2.23
N ALA A 218 5.49 -0.34 -2.16
CA ALA A 218 6.50 0.35 -1.38
C ALA A 218 6.26 0.41 0.15
N ALA A 219 5.03 0.21 0.65
CA ALA A 219 4.74 0.33 2.08
C ALA A 219 5.00 -0.96 2.88
N CYS A 220 6.22 -1.50 2.78
CA CYS A 220 6.59 -2.80 3.33
C CYS A 220 6.49 -2.86 4.86
N GLY A 221 7.05 -1.88 5.57
CA GLY A 221 6.98 -1.81 7.02
C GLY A 221 5.54 -1.70 7.52
N SER A 222 4.72 -0.90 6.84
CA SER A 222 3.29 -0.76 7.12
C SER A 222 2.54 -2.08 6.98
N GLY A 223 2.79 -2.82 5.89
CA GLY A 223 2.18 -4.13 5.65
C GLY A 223 2.53 -5.14 6.74
N VAL A 224 3.81 -5.26 7.08
CA VAL A 224 4.30 -6.19 8.12
C VAL A 224 3.81 -5.79 9.51
N ALA A 225 3.84 -4.51 9.86
CA ALA A 225 3.40 -4.03 11.17
C ALA A 225 1.91 -4.28 11.40
N VAL A 226 1.08 -4.02 10.40
CA VAL A 226 -0.35 -4.37 10.43
C VAL A 226 -0.50 -5.89 10.52
N ALA A 227 0.11 -6.66 9.62
CA ALA A 227 -0.05 -8.11 9.58
C ALA A 227 0.38 -8.82 10.88
N SER A 228 1.38 -8.28 11.59
CA SER A 228 1.93 -8.84 12.83
C SER A 228 1.22 -8.46 14.14
N ASN A 229 0.14 -7.67 14.11
CA ASN A 229 -0.51 -7.08 15.30
C ASN A 229 0.33 -6.02 16.03
N ALA A 230 1.35 -5.45 15.39
CA ALA A 230 2.09 -4.35 15.99
C ALA A 230 1.25 -3.05 16.02
N ILE A 231 0.40 -2.87 15.01
CA ILE A 231 -0.52 -1.74 14.83
C ILE A 231 -1.86 -2.21 14.26
N ASP A 232 -2.90 -1.40 14.44
CA ASP A 232 -4.26 -1.69 13.97
C ASP A 232 -4.45 -1.32 12.50
N PHE A 233 -3.86 -0.20 12.09
CA PHE A 233 -3.83 0.24 10.69
C PHE A 233 -2.57 1.05 10.37
N ALA A 234 -2.33 1.29 9.08
CA ALA A 234 -1.28 2.19 8.62
C ALA A 234 -1.72 3.06 7.46
N LEU A 235 -1.18 4.28 7.40
CA LEU A 235 -1.29 5.14 6.22
C LEU A 235 -0.11 4.93 5.28
N ALA A 236 -0.38 4.94 3.99
CA ALA A 236 0.62 4.75 2.93
C ALA A 236 0.19 5.47 1.65
N ILE A 237 1.09 5.55 0.68
CA ILE A 237 0.78 6.04 -0.68
C ILE A 237 0.70 4.88 -1.67
N ASP A 238 -0.21 5.01 -2.64
CA ASP A 238 -0.36 4.05 -3.73
C ASP A 238 -0.24 4.75 -5.09
N THR A 239 0.99 4.82 -5.59
CA THR A 239 1.31 5.31 -6.94
C THR A 239 1.25 4.17 -7.95
N MET A 240 1.98 3.09 -7.68
CA MET A 240 2.09 1.89 -8.53
C MET A 240 1.61 0.61 -7.82
N GLY A 241 0.80 0.72 -6.77
CA GLY A 241 0.42 -0.42 -5.93
C GLY A 241 1.04 -0.44 -4.54
N GLY A 242 1.60 0.68 -4.08
CA GLY A 242 2.31 0.77 -2.80
C GLY A 242 1.49 0.37 -1.56
N VAL A 243 0.16 0.39 -1.66
CA VAL A 243 -0.77 -0.13 -0.65
C VAL A 243 -1.27 -1.51 -1.07
N ARG A 244 -1.66 -1.67 -2.33
CA ARG A 244 -2.30 -2.91 -2.83
C ARG A 244 -1.38 -4.13 -2.80
N ILE A 245 -0.09 -3.98 -3.06
CA ILE A 245 0.89 -5.07 -3.03
C ILE A 245 1.18 -5.55 -1.61
N PRO A 246 1.58 -4.70 -0.63
CA PRO A 246 1.80 -5.20 0.72
C PRO A 246 0.51 -5.73 1.36
N ALA A 247 -0.66 -5.17 1.02
CA ALA A 247 -1.95 -5.75 1.40
C ALA A 247 -2.09 -7.18 0.89
N ALA A 248 -1.84 -7.37 -0.42
CA ALA A 248 -1.84 -8.67 -1.04
C ALA A 248 -0.85 -9.59 -0.34
N PHE A 249 0.43 -9.23 -0.31
CA PHE A 249 1.54 -10.06 0.11
C PHE A 249 1.50 -10.46 1.59
N CYS A 250 0.99 -9.58 2.46
CA CYS A 250 0.90 -9.84 3.88
C CYS A 250 -0.48 -10.40 4.31
N GLY A 251 -1.41 -10.60 3.37
CA GLY A 251 -2.73 -11.18 3.66
C GLY A 251 -3.62 -10.28 4.51
N ILE A 252 -3.59 -8.97 4.24
CA ILE A 252 -4.36 -7.95 4.97
C ILE A 252 -5.20 -7.12 3.99
N TYR A 253 -6.08 -6.26 4.50
CA TYR A 253 -6.84 -5.34 3.67
C TYR A 253 -6.01 -4.12 3.28
N GLY A 254 -6.18 -3.68 2.04
CA GLY A 254 -5.62 -2.43 1.53
C GLY A 254 -6.70 -1.61 0.85
N PHE A 255 -6.80 -0.33 1.17
CA PHE A 255 -7.67 0.61 0.49
C PHE A 255 -6.84 1.67 -0.21
N ARG A 256 -6.91 1.71 -1.53
CA ARG A 256 -6.45 2.81 -2.38
C ARG A 256 -7.62 3.77 -2.58
N ALA A 257 -7.49 5.04 -2.21
CA ALA A 257 -8.55 6.02 -2.45
C ALA A 257 -8.66 6.42 -3.93
N SER A 258 -9.79 7.05 -4.29
CA SER A 258 -9.95 7.68 -5.60
C SER A 258 -8.96 8.84 -5.73
N HIS A 259 -8.44 9.07 -6.93
CA HIS A 259 -7.45 10.14 -7.14
C HIS A 259 -8.06 11.51 -6.80
N GLY A 260 -7.34 12.30 -6.01
CA GLY A 260 -7.73 13.65 -5.60
C GLY A 260 -8.77 13.75 -4.48
N VAL A 261 -9.31 12.64 -3.93
CA VAL A 261 -10.35 12.72 -2.88
C VAL A 261 -9.80 12.85 -1.46
N ILE A 262 -8.60 12.35 -1.21
CA ILE A 262 -7.86 12.55 0.05
C ILE A 262 -6.68 13.47 -0.24
N SER A 263 -6.48 14.47 0.62
CA SER A 263 -5.39 15.43 0.49
C SER A 263 -4.03 14.74 0.57
N THR A 264 -3.11 15.13 -0.32
CA THR A 264 -1.69 14.71 -0.29
C THR A 264 -0.78 15.81 0.26
N ALA A 265 -1.34 16.85 0.89
CA ALA A 265 -0.55 17.93 1.49
C ALA A 265 0.29 17.40 2.67
N GLY A 266 1.60 17.72 2.64
CA GLY A 266 2.59 17.18 3.58
C GLY A 266 3.03 15.76 3.24
N ILE A 267 2.94 15.34 1.96
CA ILE A 267 3.45 14.05 1.50
C ILE A 267 4.50 14.31 0.41
N ILE A 268 5.65 13.64 0.51
CA ILE A 268 6.68 13.70 -0.54
C ILE A 268 6.12 13.05 -1.81
N PRO A 269 6.06 13.78 -2.94
CA PRO A 269 5.45 13.26 -4.16
C PRO A 269 6.35 12.23 -4.86
N VAL A 270 5.76 11.13 -5.33
CA VAL A 270 6.41 10.21 -6.28
C VAL A 270 6.00 10.61 -7.70
N ALA A 271 4.69 10.66 -7.95
CA ALA A 271 4.09 11.14 -9.19
C ALA A 271 2.72 11.76 -8.86
N PRO A 272 2.65 13.08 -8.60
CA PRO A 272 1.44 13.77 -8.12
C PRO A 272 0.15 13.44 -8.88
N SER A 273 0.23 13.16 -10.19
CA SER A 273 -0.96 12.87 -10.99
C SER A 273 -1.44 11.42 -10.89
N LEU A 274 -0.73 10.57 -10.15
CA LEU A 274 -1.01 9.16 -9.86
C LEU A 274 -1.10 8.87 -8.35
N ASP A 275 -0.37 9.64 -7.52
CA ASP A 275 -0.28 9.47 -6.08
C ASP A 275 -1.65 9.60 -5.40
N VAL A 276 -1.97 8.62 -4.56
CA VAL A 276 -3.13 8.68 -3.67
C VAL A 276 -2.75 8.16 -2.29
N VAL A 277 -3.44 8.65 -1.27
CA VAL A 277 -3.36 8.08 0.08
C VAL A 277 -4.17 6.79 0.13
N GLY A 278 -3.65 5.81 0.84
CA GLY A 278 -4.36 4.58 1.15
C GLY A 278 -4.13 4.11 2.59
N VAL A 279 -4.89 3.07 2.94
CA VAL A 279 -4.96 2.51 4.29
C VAL A 279 -4.67 1.02 4.22
N LEU A 280 -3.84 0.53 5.13
CA LEU A 280 -3.63 -0.90 5.38
C LEU A 280 -4.26 -1.23 6.72
N ALA A 281 -5.08 -2.29 6.80
CA ALA A 281 -5.69 -2.75 8.05
C ALA A 281 -5.95 -4.26 7.97
N ARG A 282 -6.11 -4.94 9.11
CA ARG A 282 -6.58 -6.34 9.14
C ARG A 282 -8.05 -6.51 9.39
N ASP A 283 -8.67 -5.46 9.88
CA ASP A 283 -10.08 -5.45 10.19
C ASP A 283 -10.79 -4.53 9.20
N PRO A 284 -11.82 -5.02 8.49
CA PRO A 284 -12.54 -4.23 7.49
C PRO A 284 -13.33 -3.07 8.12
N TYR A 285 -13.74 -3.19 9.39
CA TYR A 285 -14.38 -2.11 10.13
C TYR A 285 -13.38 -1.00 10.46
N ILE A 286 -12.15 -1.34 10.88
CA ILE A 286 -11.06 -0.37 11.05
C ILE A 286 -10.74 0.30 9.71
N LEU A 287 -10.59 -0.47 8.63
CA LEU A 287 -10.35 0.06 7.29
C LEU A 287 -11.41 1.10 6.89
N HIS A 288 -12.69 0.74 7.07
CA HIS A 288 -13.82 1.61 6.76
C HIS A 288 -13.84 2.87 7.64
N THR A 289 -13.61 2.73 8.95
CA THR A 289 -13.61 3.86 9.89
C THR A 289 -12.50 4.85 9.58
N VAL A 290 -11.29 4.36 9.30
CA VAL A 290 -10.15 5.20 8.88
C VAL A 290 -10.44 5.89 7.55
N ALA A 291 -10.99 5.16 6.57
CA ALA A 291 -11.38 5.75 5.29
C ALA A 291 -12.43 6.85 5.46
N LYS A 292 -13.44 6.66 6.32
CA LYS A 292 -14.46 7.66 6.65
C LYS A 292 -13.83 8.92 7.24
N VAL A 293 -12.91 8.77 8.22
CA VAL A 293 -12.16 9.89 8.80
C VAL A 293 -11.36 10.64 7.73
N LEU A 294 -10.67 9.94 6.84
CA LEU A 294 -9.85 10.62 5.81
C LEU A 294 -10.67 11.30 4.72
N LEU A 295 -11.83 10.74 4.36
CA LEU A 295 -12.70 11.27 3.31
C LEU A 295 -13.46 12.54 3.75
N GLN A 296 -13.67 12.71 5.07
CA GLN A 296 -14.41 13.85 5.64
C GLN A 296 -15.78 14.08 4.94
N GLN A 297 -16.42 12.99 4.50
CA GLN A 297 -17.71 13.02 3.82
C GLN A 297 -18.84 12.67 4.79
N PRO A 298 -20.06 13.19 4.59
CA PRO A 298 -21.22 12.77 5.36
C PRO A 298 -21.49 11.27 5.16
N GLU A 299 -22.15 10.65 6.13
CA GLU A 299 -22.63 9.28 5.95
C GLU A 299 -23.51 9.20 4.71
N LEU A 300 -23.13 8.29 3.82
CA LEU A 300 -23.89 7.98 2.63
C LEU A 300 -24.79 6.80 2.97
N GLU A 301 -26.04 6.81 2.50
CA GLU A 301 -26.81 5.58 2.44
C GLU A 301 -26.17 4.65 1.41
N TRP A 302 -25.96 3.39 1.81
CA TRP A 302 -25.32 2.38 0.98
C TRP A 302 -26.40 1.47 0.41
N GLY A 303 -26.48 1.39 -0.92
CA GLY A 303 -27.29 0.41 -1.63
C GLY A 303 -26.47 -0.82 -2.02
N LEU A 304 -27.15 -1.88 -2.44
CA LEU A 304 -26.49 -2.97 -3.14
C LEU A 304 -25.92 -2.45 -4.48
N PRO A 305 -24.75 -2.95 -4.91
CA PRO A 305 -24.24 -2.60 -6.23
C PRO A 305 -25.23 -3.06 -7.31
N SER A 306 -25.42 -2.21 -8.32
CA SER A 306 -26.22 -2.47 -9.51
C SER A 306 -25.68 -3.60 -10.38
N ALA A 307 -24.37 -3.86 -10.33
CA ALA A 307 -23.71 -4.96 -11.03
C ALA A 307 -22.36 -5.32 -10.38
N VAL A 308 -21.98 -6.59 -10.53
CA VAL A 308 -20.61 -7.06 -10.26
C VAL A 308 -20.00 -7.54 -11.57
N LEU A 309 -18.93 -6.89 -12.02
CA LEU A 309 -18.22 -7.17 -13.25
C LEU A 309 -16.94 -7.96 -12.93
N VAL A 310 -16.76 -9.14 -13.52
CA VAL A 310 -15.56 -9.97 -13.38
C VAL A 310 -14.70 -9.80 -14.63
N ALA A 311 -13.48 -9.28 -14.46
CA ALA A 311 -12.53 -9.09 -15.56
C ALA A 311 -11.78 -10.41 -15.86
N ASP A 312 -12.39 -11.28 -16.67
CA ASP A 312 -11.88 -12.63 -16.94
C ASP A 312 -10.47 -12.64 -17.51
N ASP A 313 -10.16 -11.68 -18.37
CA ASP A 313 -8.86 -11.54 -19.00
C ASP A 313 -7.78 -11.11 -18.00
N CYS A 314 -8.12 -10.34 -16.95
CA CYS A 314 -7.21 -10.10 -15.83
C CYS A 314 -6.95 -11.39 -15.03
N PHE A 315 -7.98 -12.22 -14.80
CA PHE A 315 -7.78 -13.54 -14.17
C PHE A 315 -6.96 -14.47 -15.06
N GLY A 316 -7.08 -14.38 -16.38
CA GLY A 316 -6.26 -15.13 -17.34
C GLY A 316 -4.77 -14.74 -17.33
N MET A 317 -4.43 -13.53 -16.88
CA MET A 317 -3.04 -13.10 -16.66
C MET A 317 -2.45 -13.62 -15.34
N SER A 318 -3.29 -14.13 -14.43
CA SER A 318 -2.83 -14.67 -13.16
C SER A 318 -2.40 -16.13 -13.30
N THR A 319 -1.35 -16.54 -12.59
CA THR A 319 -0.98 -17.95 -12.45
C THR A 319 -1.88 -18.69 -11.47
N ILE A 320 -2.74 -17.97 -10.76
CA ILE A 320 -3.74 -18.53 -9.85
C ILE A 320 -4.95 -18.93 -10.70
N SER A 321 -5.46 -20.14 -10.47
CA SER A 321 -6.56 -20.70 -11.28
C SER A 321 -7.75 -19.73 -11.38
N SER A 322 -7.95 -19.19 -12.58
CA SER A 322 -9.03 -18.26 -12.92
C SER A 322 -10.39 -18.87 -12.67
N VAL A 323 -10.57 -20.13 -13.07
CA VAL A 323 -11.82 -20.90 -12.90
C VAL A 323 -12.19 -21.03 -11.41
N ARG A 324 -11.25 -21.48 -10.57
CA ARG A 324 -11.53 -21.64 -9.12
C ARG A 324 -11.79 -20.29 -8.44
N THR A 325 -11.06 -19.24 -8.83
CA THR A 325 -11.18 -17.93 -8.19
C THR A 325 -12.47 -17.21 -8.60
N ALA A 326 -12.84 -17.28 -9.89
CA ALA A 326 -14.09 -16.74 -10.41
C ALA A 326 -15.31 -17.49 -9.87
N ASP A 327 -15.25 -18.83 -9.73
CA ASP A 327 -16.33 -19.62 -9.15
C ASP A 327 -16.53 -19.32 -7.66
N LEU A 328 -15.45 -19.25 -6.88
CA LEU A 328 -15.50 -18.89 -5.47
C LEU A 328 -16.04 -17.48 -5.27
N LEU A 329 -15.59 -16.52 -6.08
CA LEU A 329 -16.09 -15.16 -6.08
C LEU A 329 -17.58 -15.12 -6.42
N SER A 330 -17.99 -15.80 -7.49
CA SER A 330 -19.38 -15.80 -7.95
C SER A 330 -20.31 -16.37 -6.89
N ARG A 331 -19.90 -17.45 -6.22
CA ARG A 331 -20.62 -18.02 -5.07
C ARG A 331 -20.69 -17.03 -3.90
N ALA A 332 -19.55 -16.48 -3.48
CA ALA A 332 -19.50 -15.52 -2.38
C ALA A 332 -20.38 -14.28 -2.64
N VAL A 333 -20.36 -13.75 -3.86
CA VAL A 333 -21.21 -12.63 -4.30
C VAL A 333 -22.68 -13.02 -4.27
N THR A 334 -23.03 -14.20 -4.79
CA THR A 334 -24.41 -14.70 -4.79
C THR A 334 -24.93 -14.89 -3.36
N ASP A 335 -24.14 -15.51 -2.49
CA ASP A 335 -24.51 -15.80 -1.11
C ASP A 335 -24.64 -14.53 -0.26
N THR A 336 -23.77 -13.54 -0.49
CA THR A 336 -23.72 -12.31 0.32
C THR A 336 -24.69 -11.25 -0.16
N LEU A 337 -24.78 -11.05 -1.48
CA LEU A 337 -25.57 -9.96 -2.06
C LEU A 337 -26.94 -10.44 -2.55
N GLY A 338 -27.19 -11.76 -2.61
CA GLY A 338 -28.42 -12.33 -3.17
C GLY A 338 -28.59 -12.04 -4.66
N LEU A 339 -27.50 -11.67 -5.33
CA LEU A 339 -27.49 -11.21 -6.71
C LEU A 339 -27.12 -12.36 -7.66
N SER A 340 -27.98 -12.64 -8.63
CA SER A 340 -27.62 -13.42 -9.82
C SER A 340 -26.85 -12.58 -10.88
N LEU A 341 -26.38 -11.39 -10.51
CA LEU A 341 -25.90 -10.30 -11.40
C LEU A 341 -24.37 -10.24 -11.53
N VAL A 342 -23.71 -11.40 -11.54
CA VAL A 342 -22.30 -11.48 -11.93
C VAL A 342 -22.22 -11.42 -13.46
N LYS A 343 -21.62 -10.36 -13.99
CA LYS A 343 -21.35 -10.22 -15.42
C LYS A 343 -19.87 -10.40 -15.66
N HIS A 344 -19.54 -11.13 -16.71
CA HIS A 344 -18.18 -11.32 -17.15
C HIS A 344 -17.83 -10.28 -18.23
N VAL A 345 -16.66 -9.68 -18.13
CA VAL A 345 -16.17 -8.68 -19.08
C VAL A 345 -14.75 -9.01 -19.52
N ASN A 346 -14.49 -8.84 -20.81
CA ASN A 346 -13.12 -8.77 -21.33
C ASN A 346 -12.68 -7.30 -21.30
N LEU A 347 -12.06 -6.90 -20.19
CA LEU A 347 -11.76 -5.50 -19.90
C LEU A 347 -10.69 -4.95 -20.86
N GLY A 348 -9.72 -5.77 -21.25
CA GLY A 348 -8.62 -5.40 -22.14
C GLY A 348 -9.12 -5.07 -23.55
N THR A 349 -10.08 -5.84 -24.07
CA THR A 349 -10.74 -5.55 -25.36
C THR A 349 -11.59 -4.29 -25.27
N HIS A 350 -12.32 -4.10 -24.16
CA HIS A 350 -13.13 -2.91 -23.93
C HIS A 350 -12.27 -1.64 -23.89
N LEU A 351 -11.15 -1.67 -23.16
CA LEU A 351 -10.20 -0.56 -23.11
C LEU A 351 -9.52 -0.30 -24.45
N ALA A 352 -9.07 -1.35 -25.17
CA ALA A 352 -8.43 -1.20 -26.47
C ALA A 352 -9.34 -0.53 -27.51
N SER A 353 -10.65 -0.76 -27.40
CA SER A 353 -11.65 -0.19 -28.32
C SER A 353 -12.06 1.24 -27.96
N ASN A 354 -11.93 1.65 -26.69
CA ASN A 354 -12.46 2.93 -26.19
C ASN A 354 -11.38 3.91 -25.69
N VAL A 355 -10.10 3.52 -25.66
CA VAL A 355 -8.95 4.39 -25.35
C VAL A 355 -8.13 4.62 -26.63
N PRO A 356 -8.57 5.51 -27.54
CA PRO A 356 -7.99 5.63 -28.87
C PRO A 356 -6.51 6.06 -28.88
N THR A 357 -6.07 6.82 -27.87
CA THR A 357 -4.67 7.27 -27.80
C THR A 357 -3.71 6.13 -27.48
N LEU A 358 -4.17 5.04 -26.86
CA LEU A 358 -3.32 3.95 -26.42
C LEU A 358 -2.58 3.28 -27.58
N ARG A 359 -3.25 3.05 -28.71
CA ARG A 359 -2.62 2.47 -29.89
C ARG A 359 -1.51 3.36 -30.45
N ASN A 360 -1.78 4.67 -30.55
CA ASN A 360 -0.79 5.63 -31.04
C ASN A 360 0.41 5.72 -30.09
N PHE A 361 0.14 5.66 -28.78
CA PHE A 361 1.16 5.65 -27.74
C PHE A 361 2.10 4.45 -27.91
N LEU A 362 1.56 3.24 -28.06
CA LEU A 362 2.36 2.02 -28.26
C LEU A 362 3.21 2.07 -29.54
N MET A 363 2.64 2.53 -30.66
CA MET A 363 3.38 2.67 -31.92
C MET A 363 4.54 3.67 -31.80
N GLU A 364 4.31 4.80 -31.14
CA GLU A 364 5.34 5.82 -30.94
C GLU A 364 6.41 5.36 -29.94
N GLU A 365 6.01 4.59 -28.93
CA GLU A 365 6.91 3.97 -27.97
C GLU A 365 7.84 2.94 -28.64
N GLU A 366 7.28 2.02 -29.43
CA GLU A 366 8.06 1.06 -30.23
C GLU A 366 9.08 1.78 -31.13
N ARG A 367 8.64 2.85 -31.80
CA ARG A 367 9.51 3.66 -32.68
C ARG A 367 10.65 4.33 -31.92
N LEU A 368 10.38 4.92 -30.76
CA LEU A 368 11.35 5.71 -30.00
C LEU A 368 12.29 4.86 -29.15
N LEU A 369 11.76 3.82 -28.49
CA LEU A 369 12.50 2.95 -27.58
C LEU A 369 13.11 1.74 -28.30
N LYS A 370 12.78 1.52 -29.58
CA LYS A 370 13.25 0.37 -30.38
C LYS A 370 12.97 -0.97 -29.70
N GLN A 371 11.80 -1.06 -29.05
CA GLN A 371 11.36 -2.25 -28.33
C GLN A 371 10.24 -2.94 -29.11
N ASP A 372 10.25 -4.28 -29.11
CA ASP A 372 9.16 -5.07 -29.72
C ASP A 372 7.93 -5.03 -28.83
N THR A 373 6.88 -4.35 -29.30
CA THR A 373 5.58 -4.26 -28.61
C THR A 373 4.53 -5.21 -29.19
N SER A 374 4.89 -6.07 -30.16
CA SER A 374 3.94 -6.94 -30.87
C SER A 374 3.16 -7.91 -29.98
N ARG A 375 3.70 -8.23 -28.81
CA ARG A 375 3.07 -9.11 -27.81
C ARG A 375 2.40 -8.37 -26.65
N TYR A 376 2.39 -7.03 -26.69
CA TYR A 376 1.85 -6.24 -25.61
C TYR A 376 0.33 -6.39 -25.58
N THR A 377 -0.18 -6.65 -24.38
CA THR A 377 -1.59 -6.54 -24.07
C THR A 377 -1.97 -5.08 -23.87
N THR A 378 -3.27 -4.78 -23.84
CA THR A 378 -3.78 -3.46 -23.46
C THR A 378 -3.22 -2.98 -22.12
N TYR A 379 -3.06 -3.90 -21.17
CA TYR A 379 -2.54 -3.61 -19.83
C TYR A 379 -1.04 -3.29 -19.81
N ASP A 380 -0.27 -3.88 -20.73
CA ASP A 380 1.15 -3.54 -20.89
C ASP A 380 1.30 -2.09 -21.37
N GLY A 381 0.45 -1.65 -22.30
CA GLY A 381 0.42 -0.24 -22.71
C GLY A 381 -0.03 0.71 -21.60
N LEU A 382 -1.01 0.32 -20.78
CA LEU A 382 -1.41 1.11 -19.60
C LEU A 382 -0.28 1.21 -18.56
N ARG A 383 0.43 0.10 -18.30
CA ARG A 383 1.62 0.08 -17.44
C ARG A 383 2.66 1.06 -17.96
N ASP A 384 2.99 1.02 -19.24
CA ASP A 384 4.10 1.81 -19.76
C ASP A 384 3.74 3.30 -19.82
N ALA A 385 2.49 3.63 -20.14
CA ALA A 385 1.97 4.99 -19.97
C ALA A 385 2.04 5.46 -18.51
N MET A 386 1.61 4.63 -17.55
CA MET A 386 1.71 4.91 -16.11
C MET A 386 3.17 5.17 -15.69
N LEU A 387 4.09 4.32 -16.12
CA LEU A 387 5.52 4.43 -15.79
C LEU A 387 6.17 5.67 -16.42
N LEU A 388 5.76 6.06 -17.63
CA LEU A 388 6.26 7.29 -18.26
C LEU A 388 5.79 8.56 -17.54
N ILE A 389 4.52 8.60 -17.12
CA ILE A 389 4.00 9.69 -16.27
C ILE A 389 4.82 9.77 -14.99
N LEU A 390 4.98 8.62 -14.31
CA LEU A 390 5.76 8.55 -13.07
C LEU A 390 7.19 9.06 -13.26
N ARG A 391 7.88 8.60 -14.31
CA ARG A 391 9.26 9.03 -14.61
C ARG A 391 9.34 10.54 -14.83
N GLY A 392 8.43 11.09 -15.63
CA GLY A 392 8.39 12.52 -15.93
C GLY A 392 8.21 13.38 -14.68
N GLU A 393 7.21 13.03 -13.88
CA GLU A 393 6.87 13.79 -12.67
C GLU A 393 7.90 13.60 -11.55
N PHE A 394 8.41 12.38 -11.36
CA PHE A 394 9.47 12.09 -10.39
C PHE A 394 10.73 12.89 -10.72
N LYS A 395 11.12 12.92 -12.00
CA LYS A 395 12.24 13.73 -12.48
C LYS A 395 12.02 15.21 -12.21
N GLU A 396 10.83 15.74 -12.51
CA GLU A 396 10.51 17.15 -12.29
C GLU A 396 10.70 17.55 -10.82
N LYS A 397 10.27 16.68 -9.89
CA LYS A 397 10.37 16.92 -8.45
C LYS A 397 11.78 16.76 -7.90
N HIS A 398 12.51 15.74 -8.33
CA HIS A 398 13.69 15.27 -7.60
C HIS A 398 15.03 15.40 -8.34
N ARG A 399 15.03 15.77 -9.64
CA ARG A 399 16.26 15.83 -10.47
C ARG A 399 17.39 16.68 -9.87
N LYS A 400 17.05 17.76 -9.16
CA LYS A 400 18.03 18.67 -8.58
C LYS A 400 18.82 17.94 -7.49
N TRP A 401 18.10 17.29 -6.58
CA TRP A 401 18.69 16.55 -5.47
C TRP A 401 19.54 15.38 -5.96
N PHE A 402 19.03 14.56 -6.90
CA PHE A 402 19.81 13.45 -7.46
C PHE A 402 21.10 13.91 -8.16
N LYS A 403 21.08 15.09 -8.81
CA LYS A 403 22.29 15.65 -9.43
C LYS A 403 23.31 16.16 -8.41
N GLU A 404 22.85 16.68 -7.27
CA GLU A 404 23.70 17.29 -6.24
C GLU A 404 24.27 16.26 -5.26
N VAL A 405 23.50 15.23 -4.93
CA VAL A 405 23.85 14.26 -3.88
C VAL A 405 24.44 12.96 -4.45
N ASP A 406 24.01 12.54 -5.64
CA ASP A 406 24.41 11.26 -6.26
C ASP A 406 24.35 10.06 -5.28
N PRO A 407 23.14 9.76 -4.75
CA PRO A 407 22.97 8.80 -3.66
C PRO A 407 23.31 7.36 -4.08
N GLU A 408 23.68 6.53 -3.11
CA GLU A 408 23.90 5.11 -3.37
C GLU A 408 22.57 4.34 -3.35
N LEU A 409 22.17 3.78 -4.50
CA LEU A 409 20.86 3.15 -4.68
C LEU A 409 20.95 1.62 -4.82
N PRO A 410 19.95 0.86 -4.31
CA PRO A 410 19.78 -0.55 -4.64
C PRO A 410 19.61 -0.77 -6.16
N PRO A 411 20.08 -1.88 -6.74
CA PRO A 411 20.09 -2.06 -8.20
C PRO A 411 18.74 -1.88 -8.91
N ASP A 412 17.63 -2.32 -8.31
CA ASP A 412 16.28 -2.16 -8.87
C ASP A 412 15.79 -0.70 -8.84
N VAL A 413 16.10 0.01 -7.76
CA VAL A 413 15.77 1.44 -7.62
C VAL A 413 16.66 2.29 -8.52
N ASP A 414 17.96 1.99 -8.58
CA ASP A 414 18.95 2.65 -9.42
C ASP A 414 18.55 2.65 -10.90
N VAL A 415 18.14 1.48 -11.41
CA VAL A 415 17.66 1.34 -12.79
C VAL A 415 16.46 2.28 -13.05
N ARG A 416 15.50 2.34 -12.14
CA ARG A 416 14.30 3.19 -12.28
C ARG A 416 14.61 4.68 -12.17
N VAL A 417 15.50 5.06 -11.25
CA VAL A 417 15.97 6.44 -11.13
C VAL A 417 16.71 6.85 -12.40
N LYS A 418 17.63 6.01 -12.93
CA LYS A 418 18.33 6.28 -14.20
C LYS A 418 17.35 6.44 -15.36
N PHE A 419 16.34 5.57 -15.46
CA PHE A 419 15.29 5.72 -16.46
C PHE A 419 14.45 6.99 -16.27
N ALA A 420 14.17 7.41 -15.04
CA ALA A 420 13.49 8.67 -14.76
C ALA A 420 14.36 9.89 -15.12
N MET A 421 15.67 9.84 -14.85
CA MET A 421 16.59 10.94 -15.12
C MET A 421 16.98 11.08 -16.60
N ALA A 422 16.78 10.04 -17.42
CA ALA A 422 16.99 10.05 -18.86
C ALA A 422 16.27 11.24 -19.55
N PRO A 423 16.74 11.69 -20.74
CA PRO A 423 16.10 12.78 -21.49
C PRO A 423 14.58 12.61 -21.58
N HIS A 424 13.86 13.72 -21.40
CA HIS A 424 12.41 13.65 -21.31
C HIS A 424 11.81 13.33 -22.69
N LEU A 425 10.88 12.37 -22.71
CA LEU A 425 10.14 11.99 -23.91
C LEU A 425 8.84 12.79 -23.95
N ASP A 426 8.93 14.12 -24.06
CA ASP A 426 7.81 15.06 -23.88
C ASP A 426 6.55 14.67 -24.69
N GLY A 427 6.76 14.22 -25.94
CA GLY A 427 5.67 13.73 -26.80
C GLY A 427 4.96 12.52 -26.21
N LEU A 428 5.73 11.51 -25.80
CA LEU A 428 5.18 10.30 -25.17
C LEU A 428 4.58 10.59 -23.80
N HIS A 429 5.17 11.47 -22.98
CA HIS A 429 4.61 11.85 -21.69
C HIS A 429 3.22 12.50 -21.86
N ARG A 430 3.08 13.43 -22.81
CA ARG A 430 1.77 14.04 -23.12
C ARG A 430 0.76 13.01 -23.62
N MET A 431 1.18 12.07 -24.45
CA MET A 431 0.33 10.98 -24.91
C MET A 431 -0.08 10.06 -23.75
N ALA A 432 0.84 9.74 -22.84
CA ALA A 432 0.57 8.92 -21.67
C ALA A 432 -0.48 9.59 -20.74
N LEU A 433 -0.37 10.90 -20.51
CA LEU A 433 -1.38 11.66 -19.77
C LEU A 433 -2.76 11.60 -20.47
N LYS A 434 -2.79 11.68 -21.80
CA LYS A 434 -4.04 11.52 -22.56
C LYS A 434 -4.61 10.10 -22.48
N VAL A 435 -3.76 9.07 -22.52
CA VAL A 435 -4.15 7.67 -22.27
C VAL A 435 -4.77 7.54 -20.87
N LYS A 436 -4.19 8.17 -19.86
CA LYS A 436 -4.73 8.21 -18.50
C LYS A 436 -6.14 8.80 -18.45
N ASP A 437 -6.32 9.98 -19.03
CA ASP A 437 -7.61 10.68 -19.01
C ASP A 437 -8.70 9.92 -19.80
N GLU A 438 -8.35 9.34 -20.95
CA GLU A 438 -9.26 8.49 -21.73
C GLU A 438 -9.60 7.20 -20.96
N THR A 439 -8.62 6.53 -20.35
CA THR A 439 -8.84 5.33 -19.52
C THR A 439 -9.77 5.63 -18.34
N ARG A 440 -9.57 6.77 -17.67
CA ARG A 440 -10.47 7.25 -16.61
C ARG A 440 -11.89 7.44 -17.12
N ALA A 441 -12.08 8.08 -18.27
CA ALA A 441 -13.41 8.27 -18.83
C ALA A 441 -14.11 6.93 -19.12
N VAL A 442 -13.39 5.99 -19.75
CA VAL A 442 -13.92 4.65 -20.11
C VAL A 442 -14.27 3.83 -18.88
N ILE A 443 -13.38 3.76 -17.88
CA ILE A 443 -13.67 3.00 -16.66
C ILE A 443 -14.81 3.64 -15.87
N ASN A 444 -14.89 4.97 -15.83
CA ASN A 444 -16.01 5.65 -15.17
C ASN A 444 -17.35 5.37 -15.86
N GLU A 445 -17.36 5.25 -17.19
CA GLU A 445 -18.54 4.85 -17.94
C GLU A 445 -18.90 3.38 -17.69
N LEU A 446 -17.92 2.48 -17.69
CA LEU A 446 -18.11 1.05 -17.44
C LEU A 446 -18.72 0.78 -16.06
N LEU A 447 -18.29 1.53 -15.04
CA LEU A 447 -18.69 1.29 -13.65
C LEU A 447 -19.98 2.00 -13.24
N LEU A 448 -20.54 2.89 -14.08
CA LEU A 448 -21.72 3.70 -13.79
C LEU A 448 -21.75 4.18 -12.31
N MET A 449 -22.89 4.54 -11.73
CA MET A 449 -22.88 5.09 -10.36
C MET A 449 -22.65 4.03 -9.26
N ASP A 450 -22.93 2.75 -9.53
CA ASP A 450 -23.01 1.72 -8.49
C ASP A 450 -22.58 0.32 -8.99
N ALA A 451 -21.54 0.16 -9.81
CA ALA A 451 -21.00 -1.16 -10.15
C ALA A 451 -19.64 -1.45 -9.49
N LEU A 452 -19.36 -2.73 -9.26
CA LEU A 452 -18.08 -3.21 -8.74
C LEU A 452 -17.34 -3.97 -9.84
N LEU A 453 -16.10 -3.61 -10.10
CA LEU A 453 -15.20 -4.39 -10.95
C LEU A 453 -14.28 -5.23 -10.09
N VAL A 454 -14.18 -6.51 -10.45
CA VAL A 454 -13.43 -7.52 -9.73
C VAL A 454 -12.30 -8.07 -10.59
N LEU A 455 -11.08 -7.98 -10.08
CA LEU A 455 -9.86 -8.44 -10.73
C LEU A 455 -8.79 -8.85 -9.69
N PRO A 456 -7.79 -9.67 -10.07
CA PRO A 456 -6.65 -9.98 -9.19
C PRO A 456 -5.80 -8.74 -8.87
N SER A 457 -5.48 -8.50 -7.61
CA SER A 457 -4.54 -7.45 -7.21
C SER A 457 -3.09 -7.78 -7.59
N THR A 458 -2.73 -9.05 -7.65
CA THR A 458 -1.39 -9.53 -8.01
C THR A 458 -1.47 -10.71 -9.00
N PRO A 459 -0.47 -10.89 -9.88
CA PRO A 459 -0.49 -11.91 -10.91
C PRO A 459 -0.23 -13.31 -10.36
N SER A 460 0.42 -13.42 -9.21
CA SER A 460 0.72 -14.67 -8.54
C SER A 460 0.82 -14.46 -7.04
N LEU A 461 1.19 -15.54 -6.34
CA LEU A 461 1.70 -15.47 -4.98
C LEU A 461 2.94 -14.54 -4.91
N PRO A 462 3.25 -13.99 -3.73
CA PRO A 462 4.46 -13.23 -3.50
C PRO A 462 5.70 -14.00 -3.98
N PRO A 463 6.68 -13.39 -4.66
CA PRO A 463 7.91 -14.08 -5.03
C PRO A 463 8.74 -14.47 -3.80
N ILE A 464 9.51 -15.56 -3.89
CA ILE A 464 10.45 -15.96 -2.84
C ILE A 464 11.61 -14.97 -2.75
N LYS A 465 12.15 -14.72 -1.56
CA LYS A 465 13.26 -13.77 -1.34
C LYS A 465 14.53 -14.10 -2.13
N THR A 466 14.69 -15.37 -2.54
CA THR A 466 15.82 -15.82 -3.35
C THR A 466 15.63 -15.62 -4.86
N ALA A 467 14.44 -15.23 -5.31
CA ALA A 467 14.16 -14.93 -6.71
C ALA A 467 15.02 -13.74 -7.19
N LYS A 468 15.51 -13.80 -8.43
CA LYS A 468 16.43 -12.80 -9.00
C LYS A 468 16.21 -12.61 -10.50
N GLY A 469 16.63 -11.44 -11.00
CA GLY A 469 16.65 -11.12 -12.42
C GLY A 469 15.28 -11.30 -13.08
N LYS A 470 15.26 -12.07 -14.17
CA LYS A 470 14.09 -12.25 -15.05
C LYS A 470 12.82 -12.72 -14.33
N GLU A 471 12.93 -13.50 -13.26
CA GLU A 471 11.76 -13.95 -12.49
C GLU A 471 11.04 -12.76 -11.83
N LEU A 472 11.81 -11.87 -11.19
CA LEU A 472 11.25 -10.66 -10.57
C LEU A 472 10.76 -9.67 -11.62
N GLU A 473 11.47 -9.53 -12.74
CA GLU A 473 11.04 -8.66 -13.86
C GLU A 473 9.70 -9.11 -14.45
N ILE A 474 9.50 -10.42 -14.64
CA ILE A 474 8.23 -10.97 -15.14
C ILE A 474 7.09 -10.72 -14.13
N PHE A 475 7.35 -10.96 -12.84
CA PHE A 475 6.37 -10.70 -11.80
C PHE A 475 5.99 -9.21 -11.78
N GLU A 476 6.99 -8.34 -11.74
CA GLU A 476 6.83 -6.89 -11.69
C GLU A 476 6.05 -6.36 -12.89
N SER A 477 6.46 -6.75 -14.10
CA SER A 477 5.80 -6.37 -15.35
C SER A 477 4.32 -6.72 -15.32
N ARG A 478 3.96 -7.95 -14.93
CA ARG A 478 2.55 -8.39 -14.84
C ARG A 478 1.79 -7.70 -13.71
N ALA A 479 2.42 -7.52 -12.56
CA ALA A 479 1.81 -6.83 -11.42
C ALA A 479 1.47 -5.38 -11.79
N LEU A 480 2.41 -4.65 -12.38
CA LEU A 480 2.17 -3.28 -12.81
C LEU A 480 1.11 -3.20 -13.92
N SER A 481 1.04 -4.17 -14.83
CA SER A 481 -0.05 -4.24 -15.83
C SER A 481 -1.42 -4.31 -15.15
N MET A 482 -1.61 -5.13 -14.11
CA MET A 482 -2.86 -5.19 -13.34
C MET A 482 -3.12 -3.93 -12.50
N LEU A 483 -2.08 -3.46 -11.78
CA LEU A 483 -2.19 -2.33 -10.87
C LEU A 483 -2.43 -1.01 -11.62
N SER A 484 -1.98 -0.90 -12.87
CA SER A 484 -2.16 0.26 -13.72
C SER A 484 -3.63 0.60 -13.97
N ILE A 485 -4.54 -0.38 -13.93
CA ILE A 485 -5.97 -0.16 -14.21
C ILE A 485 -6.55 0.88 -13.26
N ALA A 486 -6.46 0.65 -11.94
CA ALA A 486 -6.99 1.59 -10.95
C ALA A 486 -6.16 2.87 -10.85
N THR A 487 -4.83 2.78 -11.08
CA THR A 487 -3.94 3.95 -11.06
C THR A 487 -4.29 4.91 -12.19
N MET A 488 -4.38 4.42 -13.42
CA MET A 488 -4.66 5.21 -14.62
C MET A 488 -6.10 5.70 -14.65
N ALA A 489 -7.06 4.87 -14.22
CA ALA A 489 -8.45 5.31 -14.09
C ALA A 489 -8.63 6.34 -12.95
N GLY A 490 -7.81 6.27 -11.90
CA GLY A 490 -8.00 7.09 -10.70
C GLY A 490 -9.14 6.61 -9.80
N CYS A 491 -9.62 5.38 -9.98
CA CYS A 491 -10.65 4.77 -9.14
C CYS A 491 -10.07 4.32 -7.79
N CYS A 492 -10.91 4.33 -6.74
CA CYS A 492 -10.54 3.68 -5.49
C CYS A 492 -10.55 2.17 -5.66
N GLN A 493 -9.68 1.46 -4.94
CA GLN A 493 -9.60 0.00 -4.98
C GLN A 493 -9.46 -0.57 -3.57
N VAL A 494 -10.25 -1.58 -3.22
CA VAL A 494 -10.04 -2.39 -2.00
C VAL A 494 -9.37 -3.70 -2.37
N SER A 495 -8.17 -3.95 -1.87
CA SER A 495 -7.50 -5.27 -1.90
C SER A 495 -7.90 -6.08 -0.66
N SER A 496 -8.34 -7.32 -0.87
CA SER A 496 -8.65 -8.27 0.21
C SER A 496 -8.10 -9.67 -0.10
N ALA A 497 -7.69 -10.41 0.93
CA ALA A 497 -7.28 -11.81 0.81
C ALA A 497 -8.49 -12.74 0.85
N ILE A 498 -8.77 -13.47 -0.25
CA ILE A 498 -10.04 -14.20 -0.43
C ILE A 498 -9.89 -15.71 -0.32
N THR A 499 -8.69 -16.24 -0.53
CA THR A 499 -8.45 -17.69 -0.43
C THR A 499 -7.01 -18.01 -0.04
N VAL A 500 -6.84 -19.16 0.61
CA VAL A 500 -5.55 -19.71 1.02
C VAL A 500 -5.23 -20.89 0.11
N PHE A 501 -4.18 -20.79 -0.71
CA PHE A 501 -3.64 -21.96 -1.40
C PHE A 501 -2.82 -22.78 -0.40
N HIS A 502 -3.24 -24.01 -0.15
CA HIS A 502 -2.59 -24.94 0.80
C HIS A 502 -1.17 -25.36 0.38
N ASP A 503 -0.70 -25.01 -0.82
CA ASP A 503 0.69 -25.25 -1.23
C ASP A 503 1.71 -24.25 -0.65
N ILE A 504 1.27 -23.30 0.19
CA ILE A 504 2.17 -22.44 0.97
C ILE A 504 2.51 -23.07 2.34
N ASN A 505 1.97 -24.27 2.64
CA ASN A 505 2.33 -25.09 3.80
C ASN A 505 2.46 -26.59 3.42
N ALA A 506 3.22 -26.89 2.37
CA ALA A 506 3.90 -28.18 2.36
C ALA A 506 5.00 -28.14 3.44
N VAL A 507 4.92 -29.08 4.38
CA VAL A 507 5.74 -29.25 5.60
C VAL A 507 5.15 -28.58 6.84
N ILE A 508 4.19 -29.26 7.50
CA ILE A 508 4.38 -29.89 8.82
C ILE A 508 3.21 -30.89 9.10
N LYS A 509 3.60 -32.14 9.47
CA LYS A 509 2.85 -33.38 9.82
C LYS A 509 2.53 -34.30 8.62
N TYR A 510 3.09 -35.50 8.47
CA TYR A 510 3.90 -36.38 9.32
C TYR A 510 5.28 -36.67 8.73
#